data_AF-A0A074VTU8-F1
#
_entry.id   AF-A0A074VTU8-F1
#
_cell.length_a   1.000
_cell.length_b   1.000
_cell.length_c   1.000
_cell.angle_alpha   90.00
_cell.angle_beta   90.00
_cell.angle_gamma   90.00
#
_symmetry.space_group_name_H-M   'P 1'
#
loop_
_entity.id
_entity.type
_entity.pdbx_description
1 polymer ?
#
loop_
_entity_poly.entity_id
_entity_poly.type
_entity_poly.pdbx_seq_one_letter_code
_entity_poly.pdbx_strand_id
1 'polypeptide(L)'
;MTTTEGQCAVCSKPGKLCASCENIHYCGRDCQKADWAVHKLLCRSFKNARDPPGPNMMRVIVFPFNSTKIEFRWMPINRRKVHRPNSGHFFGTDNQWKKNSPALTDFRSFVQDPKTGKRLRHRITIQFRDEYQTDGSIPNIAINNLVGGSSLLKFAGPIIAYGNVDVKQGTETQSINLDTSDLKIIKDWFTYGFFKCKNEQFYRDRLEGRGNVLNVDETKECIDTWEKEQRAMGKPVREFTAEEAGSPE
;
A
#
# COMPACT_ATOMS: atom_id res chain seq x y z
N MET A 1 -5.67 18.54 -7.49
CA MET A 1 -5.77 17.11 -7.14
C MET A 1 -5.85 17.05 -5.64
N THR A 2 -7.02 16.68 -5.13
CA THR A 2 -7.46 16.90 -3.75
C THR A 2 -6.71 15.97 -2.80
N THR A 3 -5.73 16.52 -2.10
CA THR A 3 -5.40 16.08 -0.74
C THR A 3 -6.73 15.93 0.02
N THR A 4 -6.84 14.93 0.88
CA THR A 4 -7.84 14.93 1.95
C THR A 4 -7.48 16.04 2.95
N GLU A 5 -7.38 17.29 2.46
CA GLU A 5 -7.04 18.48 3.22
C GLU A 5 -8.08 18.65 4.30
N GLY A 6 -7.61 18.79 5.53
CA GLY A 6 -8.51 18.98 6.65
C GLY A 6 -9.24 17.71 7.11
N GLN A 7 -8.97 16.50 6.61
CA GLN A 7 -9.64 15.30 7.14
C GLN A 7 -8.80 14.58 8.20
N CYS A 8 -9.46 14.17 9.28
CA CYS A 8 -8.88 13.43 10.37
C CYS A 8 -8.32 12.09 9.88
N ALA A 9 -7.04 11.82 10.17
CA ALA A 9 -6.38 10.58 9.78
C ALA A 9 -6.97 9.30 10.43
N VAL A 10 -7.79 9.45 11.47
CA VAL A 10 -8.36 8.31 12.22
C VAL A 10 -9.81 8.02 11.83
N CYS A 11 -10.63 9.06 11.64
CA CYS A 11 -12.08 8.90 11.40
C CYS A 11 -12.61 9.64 10.16
N SER A 12 -11.74 10.27 9.38
CA SER A 12 -12.06 11.03 8.15
C SER A 12 -12.99 12.24 8.30
N LYS A 13 -13.44 12.57 9.52
CA LYS A 13 -14.17 13.83 9.81
C LYS A 13 -13.24 15.04 9.64
N PRO A 14 -13.77 16.26 9.40
CA PRO A 14 -12.96 17.47 9.39
C PRO A 14 -12.11 17.62 10.66
N GLY A 15 -10.90 18.12 10.52
CA GLY A 15 -9.89 18.16 11.58
C GLY A 15 -8.85 19.25 11.38
N LYS A 16 -8.13 19.52 12.47
CA LYS A 16 -7.10 20.55 12.55
C LYS A 16 -5.72 19.93 12.43
N LEU A 17 -4.77 20.70 11.90
CA LEU A 17 -3.37 20.28 11.79
C LEU A 17 -2.77 19.93 13.15
N CYS A 18 -1.90 18.93 13.16
CA CYS A 18 -1.02 18.68 14.29
C CYS A 18 -0.10 19.91 14.50
N ALA A 19 -0.16 20.52 15.68
CA ALA A 19 0.63 21.71 16.01
C ALA A 19 2.17 21.50 15.94
N SER A 20 2.63 20.25 15.95
CA SER A 20 4.05 19.94 15.86
C SER A 20 4.51 19.81 14.41
N CYS A 21 3.93 18.91 13.61
CA CYS A 21 4.41 18.68 12.23
C CYS A 21 3.72 19.54 11.17
N GLU A 22 2.55 20.11 11.48
CA GLU A 22 1.67 20.86 10.59
C GLU A 22 1.42 20.12 9.27
N ASN A 23 1.16 18.81 9.33
CA ASN A 23 0.94 17.99 8.15
C ASN A 23 -0.29 17.08 8.26
N ILE A 24 -0.36 16.25 9.30
CA ILE A 24 -1.54 15.39 9.56
C ILE A 24 -2.64 16.19 10.27
N HIS A 25 -3.90 15.78 10.06
CA HIS A 25 -5.06 16.40 10.70
C HIS A 25 -5.76 15.45 11.68
N TYR A 26 -6.31 16.01 12.75
CA TYR A 26 -7.15 15.30 13.72
C TYR A 26 -8.41 16.11 14.05
N CYS A 27 -9.57 15.46 14.15
CA CYS A 27 -10.82 16.14 14.53
C CYS A 27 -10.84 16.57 16.01
N GLY A 28 -9.97 16.00 16.83
CA GLY A 28 -9.86 16.32 18.26
C GLY A 28 -8.74 15.54 18.95
N ARG A 29 -8.57 15.79 20.26
CA ARG A 29 -7.51 15.18 21.08
C ARG A 29 -7.58 13.66 21.14
N ASP A 30 -8.78 13.07 21.07
CA ASP A 30 -8.94 11.62 21.19
C ASP A 30 -8.36 10.89 19.97
N CYS A 31 -8.66 11.37 18.76
CA CYS A 31 -8.06 10.83 17.54
C CYS A 31 -6.54 11.05 17.51
N GLN A 32 -6.07 12.22 17.95
CA GLN A 32 -4.63 12.47 18.06
C GLN A 32 -3.96 11.50 19.03
N LYS A 33 -4.53 11.29 20.23
CA LYS A 33 -4.02 10.35 21.24
C LYS A 33 -4.01 8.91 20.74
N ALA A 34 -5.05 8.48 20.04
CA ALA A 34 -5.16 7.13 19.49
C ALA A 34 -4.06 6.85 18.44
N ASP A 35 -3.67 7.85 17.65
CA ASP A 35 -2.62 7.73 16.65
C ASP A 35 -1.21 8.06 17.20
N TRP A 36 -1.12 8.72 18.36
CA TRP A 36 0.12 9.30 18.89
C TRP A 36 1.26 8.31 19.03
N ALA A 37 0.98 7.08 19.45
CA ALA A 37 2.00 6.03 19.61
C ALA A 37 2.78 5.76 18.30
N VAL A 38 2.10 5.90 17.16
CA VAL A 38 2.68 5.72 15.82
C VAL A 38 3.15 7.06 15.27
N HIS A 39 2.29 8.08 15.30
CA HIS A 39 2.57 9.39 14.72
C HIS A 39 3.85 10.04 15.28
N LYS A 40 4.10 9.92 16.60
CA LYS A 40 5.27 10.52 17.25
C LYS A 40 6.61 10.07 16.65
N LEU A 41 6.65 8.90 16.02
CA LEU A 41 7.86 8.33 15.42
C LEU A 41 8.37 9.16 14.23
N LEU A 42 7.47 9.84 13.51
CA LEU A 42 7.81 10.67 12.35
C LEU A 42 7.38 12.14 12.47
N CYS A 43 6.57 12.47 13.49
CA CYS A 43 5.99 13.81 13.67
C CYS A 43 7.06 14.91 13.64
N ARG A 44 8.06 14.85 14.52
CA ARG A 44 9.07 15.92 14.63
C ARG A 44 10.04 15.93 13.46
N SER A 45 10.41 14.75 12.94
CA SER A 45 11.34 14.65 11.80
C SER A 45 10.74 15.18 10.49
N PHE A 46 9.42 15.27 10.38
CA PHE A 46 8.77 15.79 9.17
C PHE A 46 9.20 17.22 8.83
N LYS A 47 9.45 18.08 9.83
CA LYS A 47 9.90 19.47 9.58
C LYS A 47 11.17 19.51 8.73
N ASN A 48 12.13 18.65 9.03
CA ASN A 48 13.41 18.57 8.31
C ASN A 48 13.30 17.87 6.96
N ALA A 49 12.18 17.19 6.70
CA ALA A 49 11.94 16.47 5.47
C ALA A 49 10.82 17.12 4.64
N ARG A 50 10.35 18.33 5.00
CA ARG A 50 9.22 18.98 4.33
C ARG A 50 9.56 19.27 2.86
N ASP A 51 10.73 19.86 2.64
CA ASP A 51 11.19 20.32 1.33
C ASP A 51 12.26 19.39 0.74
N PRO A 52 12.23 19.14 -0.59
CA PRO A 52 13.24 18.33 -1.26
C PRO A 52 14.58 19.06 -1.32
N PRO A 53 15.71 18.35 -1.19
CA PRO A 53 17.04 18.96 -1.32
C PRO A 53 17.41 19.28 -2.78
N GLY A 54 16.60 18.85 -3.76
CA GLY A 54 16.86 19.06 -5.17
C GLY A 54 15.75 18.52 -6.07
N PRO A 55 15.86 18.73 -7.40
CA PRO A 55 14.89 18.21 -8.36
C PRO A 55 14.96 16.68 -8.46
N ASN A 56 13.86 16.06 -8.90
CA ASN A 56 13.75 14.60 -9.09
C ASN A 56 14.04 13.79 -7.81
N MET A 57 13.60 14.30 -6.66
CA MET A 57 13.70 13.61 -5.37
C MET A 57 12.31 13.17 -4.91
N MET A 58 12.22 12.03 -4.24
CA MET A 58 11.01 11.63 -3.49
C MET A 58 11.32 11.39 -2.03
N ARG A 59 10.35 11.72 -1.19
CA ARG A 59 10.40 11.42 0.24
C ARG A 59 9.87 10.02 0.48
N VAL A 60 10.74 9.16 0.98
CA VAL A 60 10.47 7.78 1.39
C VAL A 60 10.48 7.69 2.92
N ILE A 61 9.87 6.63 3.45
CA ILE A 61 10.01 6.25 4.86
C ILE A 61 10.99 5.08 4.94
N VAL A 62 12.03 5.23 5.76
CA VAL A 62 13.08 4.22 5.93
C VAL A 62 12.91 3.49 7.25
N PHE A 63 12.97 2.17 7.20
CA PHE A 63 12.97 1.26 8.34
C PHE A 63 14.37 0.64 8.46
N PRO A 64 15.28 1.24 9.26
CA PRO A 64 16.60 0.67 9.47
C PRO A 64 16.49 -0.66 10.22
N PHE A 65 17.33 -1.62 9.87
CA PHE A 65 17.28 -2.95 10.50
C PHE A 65 17.96 -2.99 11.88
N ASN A 66 18.90 -2.08 12.12
CA ASN A 66 19.76 -2.02 13.30
C ASN A 66 19.35 -0.93 14.31
N SER A 67 18.20 -0.28 14.11
CA SER A 67 17.72 0.81 14.96
C SER A 67 16.20 0.80 15.00
N THR A 68 15.61 1.29 16.09
CA THR A 68 14.15 1.48 16.19
C THR A 68 13.68 2.80 15.57
N LYS A 69 14.61 3.68 15.22
CA LYS A 69 14.30 5.02 14.70
C LYS A 69 13.94 4.96 13.21
N ILE A 70 12.65 5.06 12.93
CA ILE A 70 12.11 5.25 11.57
C ILE A 70 12.31 6.71 11.18
N GLU A 71 12.62 6.99 9.92
CA GLU A 71 12.83 8.36 9.45
C GLU A 71 12.37 8.58 8.03
N PHE A 72 12.09 9.85 7.71
CA PHE A 72 11.95 10.28 6.34
C PHE A 72 13.33 10.42 5.70
N ARG A 73 13.43 10.03 4.43
CA ARG A 73 14.63 10.24 3.63
C ARG A 73 14.25 10.70 2.24
N TRP A 74 15.00 11.66 1.71
CA TRP A 74 14.91 12.00 0.30
C TRP A 74 15.80 11.08 -0.51
N MET A 75 15.23 10.44 -1.52
CA MET A 75 15.96 9.58 -2.46
C MET A 75 15.82 10.09 -3.89
N PRO A 76 16.89 10.02 -4.70
CA PRO A 76 16.83 10.39 -6.10
C PRO A 76 15.90 9.45 -6.87
N ILE A 77 15.22 9.97 -7.89
CA ILE A 77 14.31 9.23 -8.75
C ILE A 77 14.90 9.24 -10.16
N ASN A 78 14.88 8.08 -10.81
CA ASN A 78 15.18 8.00 -12.24
C ASN A 78 13.91 8.29 -13.05
N ARG A 79 13.98 9.20 -14.04
CA ARG A 79 12.90 9.46 -15.00
C ARG A 79 12.74 8.25 -15.92
N ARG A 80 11.85 7.34 -15.54
CA ARG A 80 11.44 6.15 -16.29
C ARG A 80 9.90 6.15 -16.31
N LYS A 81 9.29 5.24 -17.08
CA LYS A 81 7.82 5.04 -17.10
C LYS A 81 7.21 4.88 -15.70
N VAL A 82 7.98 4.38 -14.73
CA VAL A 82 7.61 4.31 -13.30
C VAL A 82 8.67 5.00 -12.46
N HIS A 83 8.27 6.04 -11.75
CA HIS A 83 9.12 6.78 -10.82
C HIS A 83 9.29 5.98 -9.52
N ARG A 84 10.49 5.47 -9.28
CA ARG A 84 10.85 4.72 -8.05
C ARG A 84 12.15 5.27 -7.46
N PRO A 85 12.38 5.12 -6.15
CA PRO A 85 13.61 5.59 -5.55
C PRO A 85 14.80 4.81 -6.14
N ASN A 86 15.87 5.52 -6.45
CA ASN A 86 17.16 4.93 -6.75
C ASN A 86 17.83 4.59 -5.41
N SER A 87 17.69 3.33 -5.01
CA SER A 87 18.21 2.82 -3.75
C SER A 87 19.73 2.61 -3.75
N GLY A 88 20.39 2.53 -4.91
CA GLY A 88 21.83 2.22 -4.99
C GLY A 88 22.21 1.06 -4.06
N HIS A 89 23.26 1.25 -3.26
CA HIS A 89 23.74 0.29 -2.26
C HIS A 89 23.05 0.38 -0.90
N PHE A 90 21.88 1.05 -0.80
CA PHE A 90 21.14 1.16 0.47
C PHE A 90 20.82 -0.21 1.09
N PHE A 91 20.57 -1.22 0.26
CA PHE A 91 20.29 -2.60 0.67
C PHE A 91 21.56 -3.46 0.81
N GLY A 92 22.74 -2.85 0.71
CA GLY A 92 24.02 -3.55 0.66
C GLY A 92 24.47 -3.88 -0.75
N THR A 93 25.54 -4.67 -0.83
CA THR A 93 26.14 -5.16 -2.06
C THR A 93 25.84 -6.64 -2.25
N ASP A 94 25.50 -7.04 -3.46
CA ASP A 94 25.58 -8.42 -3.90
C ASP A 94 26.88 -8.63 -4.71
N ASN A 95 27.54 -9.75 -4.42
CA ASN A 95 28.77 -10.19 -5.09
C ASN A 95 28.57 -11.51 -5.86
N GLN A 96 27.36 -12.09 -5.85
CA GLN A 96 27.07 -13.37 -6.50
C GLN A 96 27.14 -13.26 -8.02
N TRP A 97 26.56 -12.21 -8.61
CA TRP A 97 26.52 -12.05 -10.07
C TRP A 97 27.54 -11.06 -10.63
N LYS A 98 27.75 -9.93 -9.92
CA LYS A 98 28.71 -8.89 -10.33
C LYS A 98 29.32 -8.25 -9.09
N LYS A 99 30.65 -8.20 -9.03
CA LYS A 99 31.38 -7.61 -7.91
C LYS A 99 30.89 -6.18 -7.63
N ASN A 100 30.57 -5.90 -6.37
CA ASN A 100 30.11 -4.58 -5.91
C ASN A 100 28.79 -4.10 -6.54
N SER A 101 27.95 -5.03 -6.99
CA SER A 101 26.61 -4.69 -7.48
C SER A 101 25.66 -4.39 -6.33
N PRO A 102 24.63 -3.54 -6.51
CA PRO A 102 23.57 -3.38 -5.52
C PRO A 102 22.89 -4.70 -5.20
N ALA A 103 22.55 -4.93 -3.92
CA ALA A 103 21.80 -6.11 -3.54
C ALA A 103 20.45 -6.21 -4.26
N LEU A 104 20.04 -7.43 -4.60
CA LEU A 104 18.73 -7.69 -5.18
C LEU A 104 17.60 -7.32 -4.20
N THR A 105 16.54 -6.74 -4.75
CA THR A 105 15.39 -6.29 -3.97
C THR A 105 14.10 -6.74 -4.63
N ASP A 106 13.15 -7.17 -3.81
CA ASP A 106 11.76 -7.39 -4.19
C ASP A 106 10.89 -6.26 -3.59
N PHE A 107 9.64 -6.16 -4.04
CA PHE A 107 8.70 -5.17 -3.55
C PHE A 107 7.28 -5.72 -3.46
N ARG A 108 6.50 -5.16 -2.53
CA ARG A 108 5.06 -5.41 -2.42
C ARG A 108 4.35 -4.06 -2.41
N SER A 109 3.33 -3.94 -3.26
CA SER A 109 2.56 -2.71 -3.38
C SER A 109 1.10 -2.94 -3.04
N PHE A 110 0.49 -1.95 -2.40
CA PHE A 110 -0.93 -1.96 -2.06
C PHE A 110 -1.54 -0.57 -2.24
N VAL A 111 -2.84 -0.55 -2.55
CA VAL A 111 -3.63 0.67 -2.76
C VAL A 111 -4.93 0.63 -1.96
N GLN A 112 -5.03 -0.29 -1.00
CA GLN A 112 -6.16 -0.43 -0.09
C GLN A 112 -5.66 -0.32 1.34
N ASP A 113 -6.44 0.36 2.17
CA ASP A 113 -6.23 0.43 3.60
C ASP A 113 -6.36 -0.98 4.20
N PRO A 114 -5.32 -1.51 4.87
CA PRO A 114 -5.32 -2.89 5.38
C PRO A 114 -6.45 -3.19 6.36
N LYS A 115 -6.91 -2.19 7.11
CA LYS A 115 -7.92 -2.36 8.16
C LYS A 115 -9.34 -2.25 7.62
N THR A 116 -9.57 -1.36 6.65
CA THR A 116 -10.91 -1.01 6.17
C THR A 116 -11.21 -1.46 4.74
N GLY A 117 -10.19 -1.86 3.97
CA GLY A 117 -10.31 -2.22 2.55
C GLY A 117 -10.56 -1.02 1.61
N LYS A 118 -10.71 0.20 2.16
CA LYS A 118 -10.96 1.41 1.36
C LYS A 118 -9.75 1.73 0.48
N ARG A 119 -10.01 2.22 -0.74
CA ARG A 119 -8.94 2.66 -1.65
C ARG A 119 -8.18 3.85 -1.07
N LEU A 120 -6.86 3.77 -1.07
CA LEU A 120 -5.95 4.84 -0.66
C LEU A 120 -5.82 5.90 -1.76
N ARG A 121 -5.44 7.12 -1.38
CA ARG A 121 -5.19 8.24 -2.31
C ARG A 121 -4.03 7.97 -3.27
N HIS A 122 -3.09 7.12 -2.85
CA HIS A 122 -1.93 6.71 -3.62
C HIS A 122 -1.57 5.27 -3.25
N ARG A 123 -0.81 4.61 -4.14
CA ARG A 123 -0.23 3.30 -3.91
C ARG A 123 0.98 3.43 -3.01
N ILE A 124 1.07 2.60 -2.00
CA ILE A 124 2.26 2.46 -1.16
C ILE A 124 2.99 1.20 -1.60
N THR A 125 4.30 1.32 -1.79
CA THR A 125 5.19 0.21 -2.14
C THR A 125 6.23 0.03 -1.05
N ILE A 126 6.36 -1.19 -0.55
CA ILE A 126 7.37 -1.62 0.41
C ILE A 126 8.44 -2.39 -0.38
N GLN A 127 9.66 -1.87 -0.41
CA GLN A 127 10.81 -2.51 -1.04
C GLN A 127 11.75 -3.05 0.03
N PHE A 128 12.17 -4.30 -0.15
CA PHE A 128 12.97 -5.08 0.78
C PHE A 128 13.99 -5.94 0.02
N ARG A 129 14.98 -6.49 0.72
CA ARG A 129 15.95 -7.41 0.09
C ARG A 129 15.24 -8.68 -0.36
N ASP A 130 15.57 -9.20 -1.54
CA ASP A 130 14.94 -10.43 -2.06
C ASP A 130 15.49 -11.68 -1.33
N GLU A 131 16.81 -11.72 -1.13
CA GLU A 131 17.54 -12.88 -0.60
C GLU A 131 17.57 -12.98 0.94
N TYR A 132 16.76 -12.19 1.64
CA TYR A 132 16.85 -12.05 3.10
C TYR A 132 16.63 -13.36 3.88
N GLN A 133 16.05 -14.38 3.25
CA GLN A 133 15.81 -15.69 3.84
C GLN A 133 17.03 -16.61 3.80
N THR A 134 17.98 -16.36 2.89
CA THR A 134 19.10 -17.26 2.59
C THR A 134 20.47 -16.63 2.87
N ASP A 135 20.53 -15.32 3.08
CA ASP A 135 21.78 -14.57 3.18
C ASP A 135 22.21 -14.20 4.62
N GLY A 136 21.49 -14.70 5.63
CA GLY A 136 21.77 -14.40 7.04
C GLY A 136 21.34 -13.01 7.49
N SER A 137 20.48 -12.31 6.74
CA SER A 137 19.95 -11.00 7.11
C SER A 137 19.29 -11.03 8.49
N ILE A 138 19.60 -10.01 9.30
CA ILE A 138 19.06 -9.85 10.65
C ILE A 138 17.62 -9.31 10.56
N PRO A 139 16.66 -9.83 11.37
CA PRO A 139 15.30 -9.31 11.43
C PRO A 139 15.26 -7.79 11.67
N ASN A 140 14.35 -7.11 10.98
CA ASN A 140 14.29 -5.65 11.03
C ASN A 140 13.74 -5.15 12.38
N ILE A 141 14.61 -4.57 13.21
CA ILE A 141 14.27 -4.11 14.56
C ILE A 141 13.25 -2.96 14.52
N ALA A 142 13.33 -2.05 13.55
CA ALA A 142 12.37 -0.95 13.42
C ALA A 142 10.94 -1.46 13.19
N ILE A 143 10.76 -2.47 12.33
CA ILE A 143 9.44 -3.06 12.05
C ILE A 143 8.90 -3.77 13.28
N ASN A 144 9.71 -4.60 13.94
CA ASN A 144 9.29 -5.31 15.15
C ASN A 144 8.85 -4.33 16.26
N ASN A 145 9.58 -3.22 16.42
CA ASN A 145 9.21 -2.17 17.36
C ASN A 145 7.90 -1.45 16.95
N LEU A 146 7.74 -1.16 15.65
CA LEU A 146 6.56 -0.48 15.11
C LEU A 146 5.27 -1.29 15.29
N VAL A 147 5.32 -2.60 15.06
CA VAL A 147 4.15 -3.49 15.21
C VAL A 147 3.92 -3.92 16.65
N GLY A 148 4.94 -3.86 17.51
CA GLY A 148 4.89 -4.28 18.91
C GLY A 148 5.04 -5.79 19.11
N GLY A 149 5.75 -6.48 18.20
CA GLY A 149 5.89 -7.95 18.20
C GLY A 149 6.32 -8.49 16.84
N SER A 150 5.84 -9.69 16.49
CA SER A 150 6.09 -10.31 15.19
C SER A 150 5.15 -9.74 14.13
N SER A 151 5.71 -9.26 13.01
CA SER A 151 4.94 -8.93 11.81
C SER A 151 4.38 -10.19 11.14
N LEU A 152 3.31 -10.05 10.34
CA LEU A 152 2.67 -11.18 9.64
C LEU A 152 3.67 -11.90 8.71
N LEU A 153 4.48 -11.11 8.00
CA LEU A 153 5.59 -11.58 7.18
C LEU A 153 6.90 -11.26 7.91
N LYS A 154 7.87 -12.19 7.86
CA LYS A 154 9.21 -11.91 8.37
C LYS A 154 9.94 -11.02 7.38
N PHE A 155 10.47 -9.91 7.87
CA PHE A 155 11.34 -9.04 7.10
C PHE A 155 12.70 -8.93 7.76
N ALA A 156 13.76 -9.05 6.97
CA ALA A 156 15.13 -8.89 7.43
C ALA A 156 15.90 -7.91 6.53
N GLY A 157 16.90 -7.26 7.12
CA GLY A 157 17.62 -6.17 6.48
C GLY A 157 16.81 -4.86 6.39
N PRO A 158 17.39 -3.81 5.81
CA PRO A 158 16.76 -2.49 5.72
C PRO A 158 15.56 -2.53 4.78
N ILE A 159 14.56 -1.67 5.03
CA ILE A 159 13.35 -1.55 4.22
C ILE A 159 13.07 -0.09 3.90
N ILE A 160 12.53 0.17 2.71
CA ILE A 160 11.99 1.48 2.35
C ILE A 160 10.52 1.36 1.92
N ALA A 161 9.72 2.34 2.32
CA ALA A 161 8.38 2.55 1.81
C ALA A 161 8.34 3.82 0.96
N TYR A 162 7.70 3.75 -0.20
CA TYR A 162 7.55 4.88 -1.11
C TYR A 162 6.19 4.89 -1.80
N GLY A 163 5.76 6.06 -2.28
CA GLY A 163 4.42 6.24 -2.85
C GLY A 163 4.41 6.47 -4.36
N ASN A 164 3.36 5.98 -5.03
CA ASN A 164 3.09 6.23 -6.44
C ASN A 164 1.60 6.55 -6.70
N VAL A 165 1.32 7.35 -7.72
CA VAL A 165 -0.05 7.59 -8.19
C VAL A 165 -0.36 6.63 -9.32
N ASP A 166 -1.39 5.79 -9.14
CA ASP A 166 -1.91 4.96 -10.23
C ASP A 166 -2.49 5.88 -11.31
N VAL A 167 -1.95 5.76 -12.52
CA VAL A 167 -2.45 6.46 -13.69
C VAL A 167 -3.00 5.46 -14.71
N LYS A 168 -3.79 5.91 -15.69
CA LYS A 168 -4.39 5.04 -16.71
C LYS A 168 -3.31 4.24 -17.44
N GLN A 169 -3.63 3.04 -17.93
CA GLN A 169 -2.70 2.24 -18.74
C GLN A 169 -2.09 3.09 -19.86
N GLY A 170 -0.75 3.03 -20.00
CA GLY A 170 0.01 3.80 -20.99
C GLY A 170 0.56 5.15 -20.52
N THR A 171 0.24 5.61 -19.31
CA THR A 171 0.75 6.88 -18.76
C THR A 171 1.87 6.68 -17.74
N GLU A 172 2.76 7.68 -17.59
CA GLU A 172 3.88 7.63 -16.65
C GLU A 172 3.40 7.65 -15.20
N THR A 173 3.78 6.62 -14.42
CA THR A 173 3.45 6.53 -13.00
C THR A 173 4.30 7.53 -12.21
N GLN A 174 3.64 8.59 -11.74
CA GLN A 174 4.29 9.63 -10.96
C GLN A 174 4.54 9.18 -9.52
N SER A 175 5.66 9.63 -8.95
CA SER A 175 6.00 9.47 -7.54
C SER A 175 5.20 10.44 -6.68
N ILE A 176 4.81 10.01 -5.48
CA ILE A 176 4.27 10.90 -4.44
C ILE A 176 5.15 10.84 -3.19
N ASN A 177 5.30 11.99 -2.54
CA ASN A 177 6.05 12.10 -1.30
C ASN A 177 5.21 11.53 -0.15
N LEU A 178 5.71 10.50 0.53
CA LEU A 178 5.05 10.02 1.74
C LEU A 178 5.10 11.08 2.84
N ASP A 179 4.11 11.12 3.71
CA ASP A 179 3.97 12.10 4.77
C ASP A 179 3.61 11.45 6.11
N THR A 180 3.28 12.26 7.12
CA THR A 180 3.03 11.73 8.46
C THR A 180 1.73 10.91 8.60
N SER A 181 0.85 10.93 7.59
CA SER A 181 -0.38 10.14 7.55
C SER A 181 -0.18 8.70 7.08
N ASP A 182 0.93 8.39 6.40
CA ASP A 182 1.11 7.09 5.75
C ASP A 182 1.66 6.01 6.70
N LEU A 183 2.36 6.41 7.77
CA LEU A 183 3.01 5.46 8.69
C LEU A 183 2.03 4.52 9.38
N LYS A 184 0.84 5.01 9.75
CA LYS A 184 -0.17 4.17 10.40
C LYS A 184 -0.70 3.09 9.47
N ILE A 185 -0.92 3.45 8.20
CA ILE A 185 -1.35 2.52 7.15
C ILE A 185 -0.27 1.47 6.90
N ILE A 186 1.00 1.90 6.83
CA ILE A 186 2.15 1.00 6.66
C ILE A 186 2.30 0.05 7.85
N LYS A 187 2.18 0.55 9.09
CA LYS A 187 2.16 -0.29 10.30
C LYS A 187 1.06 -1.34 10.21
N ASP A 188 -0.15 -0.92 9.86
CA ASP A 188 -1.30 -1.81 9.80
C ASP A 188 -1.09 -2.86 8.69
N TRP A 189 -0.41 -2.53 7.59
CA TRP A 189 0.00 -3.51 6.57
C TRP A 189 1.03 -4.52 7.11
N PHE A 190 2.04 -4.08 7.85
CA PHE A 190 2.98 -5.00 8.51
C PHE A 190 2.30 -5.90 9.56
N THR A 191 1.23 -5.42 10.18
CA THR A 191 0.50 -6.14 11.24
C THR A 191 -0.48 -7.15 10.66
N TYR A 192 -1.29 -6.75 9.68
CA TYR A 192 -2.43 -7.54 9.18
C TYR A 192 -2.23 -8.08 7.76
N GLY A 193 -1.22 -7.60 7.03
CA GLY A 193 -1.02 -7.90 5.62
C GLY A 193 -2.01 -7.17 4.71
N PHE A 194 -2.45 -7.85 3.66
CA PHE A 194 -3.53 -7.34 2.80
C PHE A 194 -4.88 -7.51 3.48
N PHE A 195 -5.84 -6.64 3.14
CA PHE A 195 -7.23 -6.79 3.56
C PHE A 195 -7.75 -8.18 3.14
N LYS A 196 -7.95 -9.07 4.09
CA LYS A 196 -8.69 -10.32 3.85
C LYS A 196 -10.13 -9.94 3.59
N CYS A 197 -10.56 -10.06 2.34
CA CYS A 197 -11.97 -9.86 1.99
C CYS A 197 -12.81 -10.80 2.87
N LYS A 198 -13.93 -10.33 3.42
CA LYS A 198 -14.84 -11.21 4.19
C LYS A 198 -15.23 -12.46 3.40
N ASN A 199 -15.28 -12.34 2.08
CA ASN A 199 -15.62 -13.41 1.16
C ASN A 199 -14.38 -14.17 0.64
N GLU A 200 -13.16 -13.88 1.10
CA GLU A 200 -11.95 -14.58 0.62
C GLU A 200 -12.04 -16.08 0.87
N GLN A 201 -12.50 -16.49 2.05
CA GLN A 201 -12.73 -17.91 2.33
C GLN A 201 -13.84 -18.46 1.44
N PHE A 202 -14.94 -17.74 1.23
CA PHE A 202 -15.99 -18.15 0.30
C PHE A 202 -15.48 -18.32 -1.13
N TYR A 203 -14.62 -17.42 -1.64
CA TYR A 203 -14.00 -17.55 -2.95
C TYR A 203 -13.02 -18.73 -3.01
N ARG A 204 -12.24 -18.95 -1.94
CA ARG A 204 -11.33 -20.11 -1.81
C ARG A 204 -12.10 -21.42 -1.76
N ASP A 205 -13.13 -21.50 -0.93
CA ASP A 205 -14.03 -22.67 -0.84
C ASP A 205 -14.72 -22.93 -2.18
N ARG A 206 -15.10 -21.88 -2.93
CA ARG A 206 -15.63 -22.01 -4.29
C ARG A 206 -14.56 -22.50 -5.28
N LEU A 207 -13.32 -22.00 -5.16
CA LEU A 207 -12.17 -22.40 -5.99
C LEU A 207 -11.69 -23.83 -5.73
N GLU A 208 -11.67 -24.24 -4.47
CA GLU A 208 -11.18 -25.53 -4.00
C GLU A 208 -12.31 -26.58 -3.97
N GLY A 209 -13.57 -26.13 -3.94
CA GLY A 209 -14.75 -26.97 -4.13
C GLY A 209 -14.75 -27.59 -5.52
N ARG A 210 -14.91 -28.92 -5.58
CA ARG A 210 -15.14 -29.64 -6.84
C ARG A 210 -16.53 -29.29 -7.36
N GLY A 211 -16.63 -28.20 -8.12
CA GLY A 211 -17.87 -27.73 -8.73
C GLY A 211 -17.74 -26.38 -9.43
N ASN A 212 -16.53 -26.02 -9.87
CA ASN A 212 -16.22 -24.65 -10.27
C ASN A 212 -16.34 -24.38 -11.77
N VAL A 213 -17.34 -25.02 -12.38
CA VAL A 213 -17.97 -24.58 -13.61
C VAL A 213 -19.44 -24.85 -13.37
N LEU A 214 -20.24 -23.80 -13.12
CA LEU A 214 -21.68 -23.95 -13.28
C LEU A 214 -21.87 -24.50 -14.69
N ASN A 215 -22.53 -25.66 -14.82
CA ASN A 215 -22.94 -26.09 -16.16
C ASN A 215 -23.75 -24.92 -16.77
N VAL A 216 -23.65 -24.72 -18.08
CA VAL A 216 -24.31 -23.63 -18.81
C VAL A 216 -25.78 -23.51 -18.41
N ASP A 217 -26.43 -24.65 -18.12
CA ASP A 217 -27.81 -24.74 -17.67
C ASP A 217 -28.06 -24.10 -16.29
N GLU A 218 -27.18 -24.32 -15.32
CA GLU A 218 -27.30 -23.75 -13.96
C GLU A 218 -26.99 -22.24 -13.95
N THR A 219 -26.06 -21.81 -14.82
CA THR A 219 -25.77 -20.39 -15.03
C THR A 219 -26.98 -19.69 -15.63
N LYS A 220 -27.63 -20.32 -16.62
CA LYS A 220 -28.83 -19.80 -17.27
C LYS A 220 -30.00 -19.68 -16.28
N GLU A 221 -30.21 -20.68 -15.44
CA GLU A 221 -31.27 -20.63 -14.42
C GLU A 221 -31.04 -19.51 -13.37
N CYS A 222 -29.79 -19.29 -12.96
CA CYS A 222 -29.43 -18.19 -12.06
C CYS A 222 -29.67 -16.82 -12.71
N ILE A 223 -29.33 -16.67 -14.01
CA ILE A 223 -29.59 -15.44 -14.78
C ILE A 223 -31.10 -15.21 -14.90
N ASP A 224 -31.86 -16.22 -15.34
CA ASP A 224 -33.31 -16.13 -15.53
C ASP A 224 -34.04 -15.77 -14.22
N THR A 225 -33.56 -16.30 -13.09
CA THR A 225 -34.11 -16.00 -11.76
C THR A 225 -33.82 -14.55 -11.36
N TRP A 226 -32.57 -14.10 -11.54
CA TRP A 226 -32.17 -12.73 -11.26
C TRP A 226 -32.91 -11.71 -12.15
N GLU A 227 -33.10 -12.01 -13.43
CA GLU A 227 -33.85 -11.14 -14.35
C GLU A 227 -35.32 -11.02 -13.96
N LYS A 228 -35.96 -12.11 -13.52
CA LYS A 228 -37.33 -12.09 -12.98
C LYS A 228 -37.42 -11.20 -11.74
N GLU A 229 -36.46 -11.27 -10.83
CA GLU A 229 -36.42 -10.42 -9.64
C GLU A 229 -36.24 -8.94 -9.99
N GLN A 230 -35.36 -8.61 -10.93
CA GLN A 230 -35.16 -7.21 -11.35
C GLN A 230 -36.40 -6.64 -12.04
N ARG A 231 -37.09 -7.44 -12.88
CA ARG A 231 -38.36 -7.06 -13.50
C ARG A 231 -39.45 -6.86 -12.45
N ALA A 232 -39.53 -7.72 -11.43
CA ALA A 232 -40.46 -7.56 -10.31
C ALA A 232 -40.19 -6.28 -9.49
N MET A 233 -38.92 -5.85 -9.42
CA MET A 233 -38.52 -4.58 -8.78
C MET A 233 -38.65 -3.36 -9.70
N GLY A 234 -39.20 -3.51 -10.91
CA GLY A 234 -39.38 -2.42 -11.87
C GLY A 234 -38.08 -1.85 -12.44
N LYS A 235 -36.97 -2.59 -12.33
CA LYS A 235 -35.65 -2.16 -12.84
C LYS A 235 -35.47 -2.68 -14.26
N PRO A 236 -34.97 -1.85 -15.19
CA PRO A 236 -34.71 -2.29 -16.55
C PRO A 236 -33.59 -3.34 -16.54
N VAL A 237 -33.89 -4.54 -17.02
CA VAL A 237 -32.89 -5.57 -17.31
C VAL A 237 -32.28 -5.22 -18.66
N ARG A 238 -30.99 -4.93 -18.67
CA ARG A 238 -30.26 -4.61 -19.90
C ARG A 238 -29.90 -5.92 -20.59
N GLU A 239 -30.49 -6.16 -21.76
CA GLU A 239 -30.08 -7.27 -22.63
C GLU A 239 -28.71 -6.95 -23.21
N PHE A 240 -27.71 -7.78 -22.87
CA PHE A 240 -26.42 -7.75 -23.55
C PHE A 240 -26.56 -8.62 -24.80
N THR A 241 -26.50 -8.02 -25.99
CA THR A 241 -26.44 -8.81 -27.23
C THR A 241 -25.01 -9.32 -27.42
N ALA A 242 -24.88 -10.51 -28.02
CA ALA A 242 -23.57 -11.09 -28.32
C ALA A 242 -22.69 -10.18 -29.21
N GLU A 243 -23.30 -9.21 -29.90
CA GLU A 243 -22.60 -8.21 -30.71
C GLU A 243 -21.87 -7.15 -29.87
N GLU A 244 -22.30 -6.90 -28.63
CA GLU A 244 -21.64 -5.96 -27.69
C GLU A 244 -20.38 -6.57 -27.07
N ALA A 245 -20.30 -7.90 -27.02
CA ALA A 245 -19.10 -8.64 -26.62
C ALA A 245 -18.19 -8.77 -27.85
N GLY A 246 -17.62 -7.63 -28.28
CA GLY A 246 -16.75 -7.55 -29.45
C GLY A 246 -15.83 -8.76 -29.56
N SER A 247 -15.83 -9.38 -30.75
CA SER A 247 -15.07 -10.59 -31.03
C SER A 247 -13.62 -10.44 -30.56
N PRO A 248 -13.08 -11.38 -29.77
CA PRO A 248 -11.67 -11.37 -29.45
C PRO A 248 -10.87 -11.64 -30.73
N GLU A 249 -10.21 -10.61 -31.27
CA GLU A 249 -9.03 -10.76 -32.14
C GLU A 249 -7.83 -11.31 -31.35
#